data_AF-A0A182JMV7-F1
#
_entry.id   AF-A0A182JMV7-F1
#
_cell.length_a   1.000
_cell.length_b   1.000
_cell.length_c   1.000
_cell.angle_alpha   90.00
_cell.angle_beta   90.00
_cell.angle_gamma   90.00
#
_symmetry.space_group_name_H-M   'P 1'
#
loop_
_entity.id
_entity.type
_entity.pdbx_description
1 polymer ?
#
loop_
_entity_poly.entity_id
_entity_poly.type
_entity_poly.pdbx_seq_one_letter_code
_entity_poly.pdbx_strand_id
1 'polypeptide(L)'
;MFRKWLEDNFKYRRKWLFIFGRRNPSVLEVSGRWNISNQQYAALLACIDYLEANIGVYGLFVSGGSMEHVKLIFGKIKSGCPHLLQYLRSAHVPRECAIAFHQFLTVYRVQVLPRRCTNVVQGDVAGVPKRLIALDVLNLLHEEFDDTRLHFATRYLQLMRRFSLYGFLRPTEIRAIIAPYLALPKIFPEPDVRHTFAAKSMVLLELFLLANLLNDPQGLAEELQRACAEFRATPAGKQQP
;
A
#
# COMPACT_ATOMS: atom_id res chain seq x y z
N MET A 1 -22.48 8.49 17.98
CA MET A 1 -22.00 7.25 17.34
C MET A 1 -20.50 7.33 17.00
N PHE A 2 -19.99 8.49 16.57
CA PHE A 2 -18.56 8.73 16.30
C PHE A 2 -17.69 8.79 17.57
N ARG A 3 -18.22 9.34 18.67
CA ARG A 3 -17.55 9.35 19.96
C ARG A 3 -17.34 7.93 20.50
N LYS A 4 -18.32 7.06 20.30
CA LYS A 4 -18.26 5.62 20.62
C LYS A 4 -17.30 4.87 19.69
N TRP A 5 -17.27 5.20 18.39
CA TRP A 5 -16.28 4.64 17.44
C TRP A 5 -14.83 5.05 17.80
N LEU A 6 -14.61 6.32 18.16
CA LEU A 6 -13.31 6.80 18.65
C LEU A 6 -12.97 6.14 19.99
N GLU A 7 -13.88 6.10 20.96
CA GLU A 7 -13.64 5.48 22.27
C GLU A 7 -13.44 3.98 22.18
N ASP A 8 -14.13 3.27 21.30
CA ASP A 8 -13.96 1.84 21.08
C ASP A 8 -12.61 1.57 20.38
N ASN A 9 -12.26 2.33 19.32
CA ASN A 9 -10.94 2.23 18.69
C ASN A 9 -9.79 2.66 19.61
N PHE A 10 -10.00 3.61 20.53
CA PHE A 10 -9.02 4.01 21.55
C PHE A 10 -8.97 3.05 22.74
N LYS A 11 -10.08 2.41 23.16
CA LYS A 11 -10.10 1.39 24.22
C LYS A 11 -9.41 0.10 23.78
N TYR A 12 -9.50 -0.25 22.49
CA TYR A 12 -8.73 -1.36 21.93
C TYR A 12 -7.21 -1.07 21.87
N ARG A 13 -6.74 0.18 22.09
CA ARG A 13 -5.30 0.53 22.15
C ARG A 13 -4.56 -0.02 23.39
N ARG A 14 -5.23 -0.63 24.39
CA ARG A 14 -4.61 -0.98 25.69
C ARG A 14 -4.51 -2.45 26.08
N LYS A 15 -4.94 -3.38 25.24
CA LYS A 15 -4.79 -4.81 25.55
C LYS A 15 -4.42 -5.53 24.28
N TRP A 16 -3.14 -5.84 24.07
CA TRP A 16 -2.60 -7.05 23.42
C TRP A 16 -1.06 -6.95 23.43
N LEU A 17 -0.49 -6.76 24.62
CA LEU A 17 0.90 -7.15 24.88
C LEU A 17 0.86 -8.61 25.32
N PHE A 18 1.67 -9.44 24.65
CA PHE A 18 1.88 -10.88 24.85
C PHE A 18 0.85 -11.83 24.21
N ILE A 19 1.29 -12.56 23.18
CA ILE A 19 1.77 -13.96 23.22
C ILE A 19 1.83 -14.41 21.75
N PHE A 20 3.00 -14.72 21.20
CA PHE A 20 3.21 -15.91 20.36
C PHE A 20 4.71 -16.09 20.05
N GLY A 21 5.19 -17.32 20.31
CA GLY A 21 6.58 -17.69 20.38
C GLY A 21 7.38 -17.68 19.07
N ARG A 22 8.69 -17.83 19.24
CA ARG A 22 9.76 -17.94 18.24
C ARG A 22 9.35 -18.81 17.04
N ARG A 23 8.88 -18.18 15.97
CA ARG A 23 9.09 -18.61 14.58
C ARG A 23 10.00 -17.55 13.96
N ASN A 24 11.05 -17.96 13.24
CA ASN A 24 11.93 -17.03 12.53
C ASN A 24 11.08 -16.02 11.76
N PRO A 25 11.07 -14.73 12.16
CA PRO A 25 10.07 -13.80 11.66
C PRO A 25 10.34 -13.55 10.17
N SER A 26 9.32 -13.79 9.35
CA SER A 26 9.32 -13.30 7.97
C SER A 26 9.56 -11.79 7.98
N VAL A 27 10.45 -11.35 7.09
CA VAL A 27 10.85 -9.93 6.97
C VAL A 27 9.64 -9.05 6.63
N LEU A 28 8.72 -9.59 5.82
CA LEU A 28 7.46 -8.96 5.46
C LEU A 28 6.27 -9.75 6.03
N GLU A 29 5.19 -9.04 6.30
CA GLU A 29 3.92 -9.68 6.66
C GLU A 29 3.30 -10.37 5.43
N VAL A 30 2.95 -11.64 5.61
CA VAL A 30 2.40 -12.48 4.56
C VAL A 30 1.14 -13.16 5.08
N SER A 31 0.05 -13.09 4.32
CA SER A 31 -1.17 -13.86 4.63
C SER A 31 -1.01 -15.32 4.15
N GLY A 32 -0.28 -16.14 4.92
CA GLY A 32 -0.13 -17.56 4.60
C GLY A 32 1.06 -18.26 5.25
N ARG A 33 1.51 -19.34 4.60
CA ARG A 33 2.64 -20.19 5.05
C ARG A 33 4.00 -19.75 4.51
N TRP A 34 4.07 -18.66 3.74
CA TRP A 34 5.30 -18.22 3.11
C TRP A 34 6.09 -17.29 4.02
N ASN A 35 7.41 -17.45 4.01
CA ASN A 35 8.35 -16.55 4.68
C ASN A 35 9.18 -15.84 3.62
N ILE A 36 9.33 -14.51 3.76
CA ILE A 36 10.17 -13.70 2.88
C ILE A 36 11.55 -13.54 3.51
N SER A 37 12.59 -13.86 2.75
CA SER A 37 13.98 -13.68 3.17
C SER A 37 14.46 -12.24 2.96
N ASN A 38 15.53 -11.85 3.67
CA ASN A 38 16.17 -10.53 3.49
C ASN A 38 16.65 -10.31 2.04
N GLN A 39 17.07 -11.38 1.36
CA GLN A 39 17.49 -11.31 -0.04
C GLN A 39 16.33 -11.07 -0.99
N GLN A 40 15.17 -11.71 -0.74
CA GLN A 40 13.95 -11.45 -1.49
C GLN A 40 13.45 -10.03 -1.25
N TYR A 41 13.54 -9.55 0.00
CA TYR A 41 13.22 -8.16 0.35
C TYR A 41 14.10 -7.15 -0.42
N ALA A 42 15.42 -7.35 -0.43
CA ALA A 42 16.34 -6.50 -1.20
C ALA A 42 16.03 -6.54 -2.71
N ALA A 43 15.67 -7.70 -3.26
CA ALA A 43 15.24 -7.83 -4.65
C ALA A 43 13.93 -7.07 -4.93
N LEU A 44 12.98 -7.07 -4.01
CA LEU A 44 11.74 -6.29 -4.12
C LEU A 44 12.01 -4.78 -4.09
N LEU A 45 12.90 -4.32 -3.21
CA LEU A 45 13.31 -2.90 -3.19
C LEU A 45 14.02 -2.50 -4.49
N ALA A 46 14.89 -3.35 -5.02
CA ALA A 46 15.51 -3.13 -6.32
C ALA A 46 14.49 -3.01 -7.46
N CYS A 47 13.41 -3.80 -7.44
CA CYS A 47 12.30 -3.63 -8.37
C CYS A 47 11.61 -2.28 -8.20
N ILE A 48 11.35 -1.84 -6.97
CA ILE A 48 10.74 -0.52 -6.69
C ILE A 48 11.63 0.59 -7.24
N ASP A 49 12.93 0.60 -6.93
CA ASP A 49 13.87 1.61 -7.41
C ASP A 49 13.95 1.64 -8.95
N TYR A 50 13.94 0.47 -9.59
CA TYR A 50 13.94 0.37 -11.04
C TYR A 50 12.65 0.90 -11.67
N LEU A 51 11.50 0.60 -11.08
CA LEU A 51 10.20 1.08 -11.55
C LEU A 51 10.04 2.59 -11.33
N GLU A 52 10.53 3.10 -10.20
CA GLU A 52 10.57 4.54 -9.93
C GLU A 52 11.38 5.30 -10.99
N ALA A 53 12.53 4.76 -11.39
CA ALA A 53 13.38 5.35 -12.42
C ALA A 53 12.75 5.33 -13.83
N ASN A 54 11.85 4.37 -14.10
CA ASN A 54 11.25 4.13 -15.41
C ASN A 54 9.75 4.45 -15.47
N ILE A 55 9.28 5.34 -14.59
CA ILE A 55 7.86 5.63 -14.42
C ILE A 55 7.15 6.11 -15.69
N GLY A 56 7.90 6.73 -16.61
CA GLY A 56 7.37 7.23 -17.88
C GLY A 56 7.16 6.18 -18.96
N VAL A 57 7.45 4.90 -18.70
CA VAL A 57 7.26 3.85 -19.69
C VAL A 57 5.78 3.48 -19.80
N TYR A 58 5.26 3.53 -21.02
CA TYR A 58 3.88 3.15 -21.30
C TYR A 58 3.60 1.68 -20.95
N GLY A 59 2.44 1.39 -20.34
CA GLY A 59 1.93 0.04 -20.16
C GLY A 59 2.43 -0.71 -18.92
N LEU A 60 3.09 -0.03 -17.97
CA LEU A 60 3.45 -0.62 -16.68
C LEU A 60 2.21 -1.20 -15.97
N PHE A 61 2.34 -2.41 -15.44
CA PHE A 61 1.26 -3.20 -14.80
C PHE A 61 0.07 -3.59 -15.69
N VAL A 62 0.02 -3.13 -16.95
CA VAL A 62 -1.10 -3.39 -17.88
C VAL A 62 -0.66 -4.31 -19.02
N SER A 63 0.53 -4.10 -19.57
CA SER A 63 1.06 -4.90 -20.67
C SER A 63 2.19 -5.79 -20.16
N GLY A 64 2.02 -7.10 -20.33
CA GLY A 64 2.96 -8.15 -19.93
C GLY A 64 4.32 -8.13 -20.61
N GLY A 65 4.41 -7.49 -21.78
CA GLY A 65 5.58 -7.63 -22.64
C GLY A 65 5.90 -9.11 -22.92
N SER A 66 7.18 -9.49 -22.83
CA SER A 66 7.60 -10.89 -22.98
C SER A 66 7.38 -11.71 -21.71
N MET A 67 6.54 -12.75 -21.79
CA MET A 67 6.27 -13.68 -20.69
C MET A 67 7.51 -14.46 -20.23
N GLU A 68 8.50 -14.66 -21.10
CA GLU A 68 9.76 -15.32 -20.75
C GLU A 68 10.57 -14.46 -19.78
N HIS A 69 10.68 -13.16 -20.08
CA HIS A 69 11.32 -12.19 -19.19
C HIS A 69 10.56 -12.04 -17.87
N VAL A 70 9.23 -12.05 -17.89
CA VAL A 70 8.42 -12.04 -16.65
C VAL A 70 8.77 -13.25 -15.77
N LYS A 71 8.78 -14.46 -16.33
CA LYS A 71 9.13 -15.68 -15.58
C LYS A 71 10.56 -15.64 -15.04
N LEU A 72 11.49 -15.14 -15.84
CA LEU A 72 12.89 -15.01 -15.45
C LEU A 72 13.09 -14.00 -14.31
N ILE A 73 12.46 -12.83 -14.40
CA ILE A 73 12.49 -11.82 -13.33
C ILE A 73 11.82 -12.36 -12.07
N PHE A 74 10.65 -13.01 -12.19
CA PHE A 74 9.98 -13.65 -11.06
C PHE A 74 10.88 -14.69 -10.39
N GLY A 75 11.57 -15.51 -11.19
CA GLY A 75 12.55 -16.48 -10.69
C GLY A 75 13.70 -15.83 -9.94
N LYS A 76 14.23 -14.71 -10.45
CA LYS A 76 15.30 -13.93 -9.80
C LYS A 76 14.86 -13.25 -8.50
N ILE A 77 13.61 -12.76 -8.43
CA ILE A 77 13.03 -12.24 -7.18
C ILE A 77 12.89 -13.38 -6.18
N LYS A 78 12.32 -14.52 -6.61
CA LYS A 78 12.14 -15.71 -5.78
C LYS A 78 13.46 -16.25 -5.21
N SER A 79 14.54 -16.23 -5.98
CA SER A 79 15.86 -16.65 -5.50
C SER A 79 16.62 -15.59 -4.70
N GLY A 80 16.10 -14.35 -4.61
CA GLY A 80 16.77 -13.26 -3.91
C GLY A 80 18.07 -12.80 -4.61
N CYS A 81 18.08 -12.78 -5.94
CA CYS A 81 19.28 -12.49 -6.72
C CYS A 81 19.84 -11.07 -6.43
N PRO A 82 21.08 -10.93 -5.94
CA PRO A 82 21.64 -9.63 -5.57
C PRO A 82 21.88 -8.72 -6.78
N HIS A 83 22.09 -9.30 -7.97
CA HIS A 83 22.35 -8.57 -9.22
C HIS A 83 21.06 -8.28 -10.02
N LEU A 84 19.88 -8.41 -9.40
CA LEU A 84 18.60 -8.18 -10.08
C LEU A 84 18.52 -6.77 -10.68
N LEU A 85 18.93 -5.74 -9.94
CA LEU A 85 18.88 -4.36 -10.42
C LEU A 85 19.75 -4.15 -11.67
N GLN A 86 20.95 -4.73 -11.70
CA GLN A 86 21.84 -4.63 -12.84
C GLN A 86 21.24 -5.33 -14.06
N TYR A 87 20.66 -6.51 -13.87
CA TYR A 87 19.96 -7.25 -14.93
C TYR A 87 18.77 -6.44 -15.50
N LEU A 88 17.96 -5.83 -14.63
CA LEU A 88 16.84 -4.99 -15.05
C LEU A 88 17.31 -3.80 -15.89
N ARG A 89 18.40 -3.14 -15.46
CA ARG A 89 19.02 -2.03 -16.21
C ARG A 89 19.58 -2.47 -17.55
N SER A 90 20.26 -3.61 -17.63
CA SER A 90 20.86 -4.10 -18.88
C SER A 90 19.81 -4.60 -19.87
N ALA A 91 18.77 -5.29 -19.39
CA ALA A 91 17.74 -5.86 -20.25
C ALA A 91 16.68 -4.82 -20.68
N HIS A 92 16.56 -3.69 -19.98
CA HIS A 92 15.60 -2.62 -20.26
C HIS A 92 14.15 -3.14 -20.37
N VAL A 93 13.71 -3.88 -19.34
CA VAL A 93 12.41 -4.58 -19.27
C VAL A 93 11.51 -4.08 -18.12
N PRO A 94 11.08 -2.80 -18.12
CA PRO A 94 10.31 -2.20 -17.04
C PRO A 94 8.86 -2.72 -16.97
N ARG A 95 8.25 -3.08 -18.11
CA ARG A 95 6.89 -3.65 -18.16
C ARG A 95 6.85 -5.04 -17.52
N GLU A 96 7.79 -5.88 -17.91
CA GLU A 96 7.95 -7.24 -17.40
C GLU A 96 8.31 -7.22 -15.91
N CYS A 97 9.15 -6.25 -15.49
CA CYS A 97 9.46 -6.03 -14.08
C CYS A 97 8.21 -5.69 -13.27
N ALA A 98 7.37 -4.77 -13.74
CA ALA A 98 6.13 -4.39 -13.05
C ALA A 98 5.20 -5.60 -12.87
N ILE A 99 5.07 -6.43 -13.90
CA ILE A 99 4.21 -7.62 -13.90
C ILE A 99 4.80 -8.72 -13.01
N ALA A 100 6.09 -9.00 -13.09
CA ALA A 100 6.76 -9.99 -12.24
C ALA A 100 6.70 -9.58 -10.76
N PHE A 101 6.93 -8.30 -10.46
CA PHE A 101 6.77 -7.73 -9.12
C PHE A 101 5.32 -7.90 -8.62
N HIS A 102 4.33 -7.53 -9.43
CA HIS A 102 2.92 -7.69 -9.08
C HIS A 102 2.50 -9.15 -8.87
N GLN A 103 3.00 -10.06 -9.71
CA GLN A 103 2.79 -11.50 -9.55
C GLN A 103 3.42 -12.03 -8.27
N PHE A 104 4.63 -11.60 -7.93
CA PHE A 104 5.30 -12.00 -6.70
C PHE A 104 4.47 -11.62 -5.47
N LEU A 105 4.05 -10.35 -5.37
CA LEU A 105 3.21 -9.90 -4.26
C LEU A 105 1.89 -10.69 -4.16
N THR A 106 1.32 -11.08 -5.30
CA THR A 106 0.08 -11.87 -5.36
C THR A 106 0.28 -13.31 -4.90
N VAL A 107 1.29 -14.01 -5.43
CA VAL A 107 1.56 -15.42 -5.13
C VAL A 107 2.00 -15.60 -3.67
N TYR A 108 2.87 -14.70 -3.21
CA TYR A 108 3.35 -14.70 -1.83
C TYR A 108 2.40 -13.99 -0.87
N ARG A 109 1.28 -13.44 -1.35
CA ARG A 109 0.26 -12.74 -0.57
C ARG A 109 0.85 -11.75 0.44
N VAL A 110 1.78 -10.93 -0.05
CA VAL A 110 2.47 -9.91 0.74
C VAL A 110 1.48 -8.85 1.15
N GLN A 111 1.36 -8.60 2.46
CA GLN A 111 0.49 -7.58 3.01
C GLN A 111 1.24 -6.25 3.07
N VAL A 112 0.80 -5.29 2.24
CA VAL A 112 1.31 -3.90 2.26
C VAL A 112 0.68 -3.10 3.39
N LEU A 113 -0.59 -3.37 3.70
CA LEU A 113 -1.29 -2.79 4.85
C LEU A 113 -1.59 -3.92 5.85
N PRO A 114 -1.44 -3.70 7.17
CA PRO A 114 -1.86 -4.66 8.16
C PRO A 114 -3.38 -4.80 8.17
N ARG A 115 -3.86 -5.94 8.67
CA ARG A 115 -5.30 -6.26 8.70
C ARG A 115 -6.15 -5.18 9.39
N ARG A 116 -5.62 -4.49 10.41
CA ARG A 116 -6.34 -3.41 11.08
C ARG A 116 -6.55 -2.20 10.16
N CYS A 117 -5.53 -1.83 9.39
CA CYS A 117 -5.64 -0.79 8.37
C CYS A 117 -6.67 -1.16 7.30
N THR A 118 -6.67 -2.42 6.83
CA THR A 118 -7.67 -2.86 5.83
C THR A 118 -9.09 -2.84 6.39
N ASN A 119 -9.28 -3.23 7.66
CA ASN A 119 -10.59 -3.17 8.32
C ASN A 119 -11.12 -1.73 8.42
N VAL A 120 -10.26 -0.75 8.70
CA VAL A 120 -10.65 0.67 8.75
C VAL A 120 -11.15 1.15 7.39
N VAL A 121 -10.48 0.78 6.30
CA VAL A 121 -10.95 1.12 4.94
C VAL A 121 -12.25 0.39 4.59
N GLN A 122 -12.43 -0.86 5.07
CA GLN A 122 -13.64 -1.65 4.82
C GLN A 122 -14.87 -1.15 5.61
N GLY A 123 -14.69 -0.53 6.77
CA GLY A 123 -15.78 -0.14 7.67
C GLY A 123 -16.73 0.95 7.16
N ASP A 124 -16.57 1.42 5.90
CA ASP A 124 -17.35 2.44 5.18
C ASP A 124 -18.25 3.32 6.07
N VAL A 125 -17.64 4.30 6.75
CA VAL A 125 -18.36 5.18 7.65
C VAL A 125 -19.01 6.31 6.86
N ALA A 126 -20.35 6.25 6.75
CA ALA A 126 -21.13 7.27 6.06
C ALA A 126 -20.86 8.68 6.65
N GLY A 127 -20.65 9.64 5.76
CA GLY A 127 -20.38 11.05 6.10
C GLY A 127 -18.93 11.35 6.48
N VAL A 128 -18.06 10.36 6.67
CA VAL A 128 -16.64 10.60 6.96
C VAL A 128 -15.86 10.83 5.66
N PRO A 129 -15.08 11.93 5.55
CA PRO A 129 -14.25 12.19 4.39
C PRO A 129 -13.22 11.06 4.16
N LYS A 130 -13.05 10.62 2.92
CA LYS A 130 -12.09 9.55 2.57
C LYS A 130 -10.65 9.95 2.91
N ARG A 131 -10.32 11.24 2.82
CA ARG A 131 -9.05 11.82 3.30
C ARG A 131 -8.79 11.54 4.78
N LEU A 132 -9.82 11.66 5.63
CA LEU A 132 -9.67 11.41 7.07
C LEU A 132 -9.42 9.92 7.36
N ILE A 133 -10.11 9.03 6.63
CA ILE A 133 -9.87 7.58 6.71
C ILE A 133 -8.43 7.26 6.27
N ALA A 134 -7.95 7.88 5.19
CA ALA A 134 -6.57 7.70 4.73
C ALA A 134 -5.53 8.16 5.75
N LEU A 135 -5.71 9.33 6.38
CA LEU A 135 -4.81 9.83 7.42
C LEU A 135 -4.78 8.90 8.64
N ASP A 136 -5.93 8.37 9.07
CA ASP A 136 -6.01 7.39 10.15
C ASP A 136 -5.27 6.10 9.80
N VAL A 137 -5.44 5.60 8.56
CA VAL A 137 -4.72 4.42 8.07
C VAL A 137 -3.20 4.64 8.06
N LEU A 138 -2.71 5.81 7.62
CA LEU A 138 -1.28 6.13 7.65
C LEU A 138 -0.74 6.20 9.08
N ASN A 139 -1.51 6.79 10.00
CA ASN A 139 -1.12 6.85 11.41
C ASN A 139 -1.07 5.44 12.03
N LEU A 140 -2.05 4.59 11.70
CA LEU A 140 -2.08 3.19 12.15
C LEU A 140 -0.90 2.36 11.62
N LEU A 141 -0.37 2.66 10.43
CA LEU A 141 0.81 1.96 9.91
C LEU A 141 2.03 2.13 10.83
N HIS A 142 2.25 3.32 11.39
CA HIS A 142 3.33 3.57 12.34
C HIS A 142 3.13 2.85 13.68
N GLU A 143 1.88 2.55 14.05
CA GLU A 143 1.56 1.82 15.28
C GLU A 143 1.70 0.29 15.12
N GLU A 144 1.43 -0.25 13.93
CA GLU A 144 1.26 -1.69 13.69
C GLU A 144 2.50 -2.37 13.09
N PHE A 145 3.30 -1.67 12.27
CA PHE A 145 4.46 -2.25 11.61
C PHE A 145 5.78 -1.91 12.30
N ASP A 146 6.69 -2.89 12.32
CA ASP A 146 8.09 -2.68 12.69
C ASP A 146 8.86 -1.95 11.57
N ASP A 147 10.06 -1.46 11.87
CA ASP A 147 10.85 -0.61 10.95
C ASP A 147 10.99 -1.19 9.54
N THR A 148 11.14 -2.52 9.42
CA THR A 148 11.37 -3.15 8.11
C THR A 148 10.09 -3.28 7.29
N ARG A 149 8.97 -3.67 7.92
CA ARG A 149 7.66 -3.74 7.25
C ARG A 149 7.13 -2.35 6.94
N LEU A 150 7.31 -1.41 7.86
CA LEU A 150 6.98 -0.01 7.65
C LEU A 150 7.79 0.56 6.49
N HIS A 151 9.10 0.28 6.42
CA HIS A 151 9.91 0.70 5.27
C HIS A 151 9.35 0.16 3.95
N PHE A 152 8.99 -1.12 3.89
CA PHE A 152 8.40 -1.69 2.68
C PHE A 152 7.09 -1.02 2.29
N ALA A 153 6.17 -0.88 3.25
CA ALA A 153 4.87 -0.26 3.04
C ALA A 153 5.04 1.18 2.54
N THR A 154 5.92 1.95 3.18
CA THR A 154 6.25 3.32 2.78
C THR A 154 6.79 3.38 1.36
N ARG A 155 7.77 2.53 0.99
CA ARG A 155 8.32 2.50 -0.37
C ARG A 155 7.28 2.10 -1.42
N TYR A 156 6.43 1.12 -1.13
CA TYR A 156 5.36 0.70 -2.02
C TYR A 156 4.30 1.80 -2.20
N LEU A 157 3.85 2.43 -1.11
CA LEU A 157 2.85 3.50 -1.14
C LEU A 157 3.39 4.74 -1.87
N GLN A 158 4.68 5.05 -1.70
CA GLN A 158 5.35 6.12 -2.46
C GLN A 158 5.47 5.80 -3.95
N LEU A 159 5.77 4.55 -4.31
CA LEU A 159 5.76 4.11 -5.71
C LEU A 159 4.37 4.31 -6.33
N MET A 160 3.32 3.86 -5.64
CA MET A 160 1.93 4.04 -6.10
C MET A 160 1.54 5.51 -6.19
N ARG A 161 1.95 6.35 -5.22
CA ARG A 161 1.79 7.81 -5.27
C ARG A 161 2.41 8.39 -6.53
N ARG A 162 3.65 8.04 -6.84
CA ARG A 162 4.33 8.53 -8.06
C ARG A 162 3.57 8.11 -9.31
N PHE A 163 3.08 6.87 -9.38
CA PHE A 163 2.27 6.41 -10.51
C PHE A 163 0.96 7.19 -10.65
N SER A 164 0.25 7.41 -9.55
CA SER A 164 -0.97 8.21 -9.54
C SER A 164 -0.71 9.64 -10.02
N LEU A 165 0.31 10.32 -9.47
CA LEU A 165 0.65 11.69 -9.84
C LEU A 165 1.12 11.82 -11.29
N TYR A 166 1.96 10.90 -11.76
CA TYR A 166 2.39 10.87 -13.16
C TYR A 166 1.19 10.69 -14.11
N GLY A 167 0.25 9.82 -13.75
CA GLY A 167 -1.00 9.63 -14.49
C GLY A 167 -1.88 10.89 -14.56
N PHE A 168 -1.94 11.68 -13.49
CA PHE A 168 -2.66 12.97 -13.50
C PHE A 168 -2.00 14.00 -14.41
N LEU A 169 -0.67 14.06 -14.44
CA LEU A 169 0.08 15.06 -15.21
C LEU A 169 0.18 14.75 -16.70
N ARG A 170 -0.07 13.50 -17.13
CA ARG A 170 -0.02 13.12 -18.55
C ARG A 170 -1.30 12.41 -19.00
N PRO A 171 -2.35 13.18 -19.34
CA PRO A 171 -3.66 12.63 -19.56
C PRO A 171 -3.79 11.65 -20.73
N THR A 172 -2.97 11.84 -21.75
CA THR A 172 -2.94 11.00 -22.95
C THR A 172 -2.31 9.63 -22.71
N GLU A 173 -1.59 9.47 -21.61
CA GLU A 173 -1.01 8.21 -21.14
C GLU A 173 -1.89 7.56 -20.03
N ILE A 174 -3.07 8.13 -19.74
CA ILE A 174 -4.03 7.70 -18.70
C ILE A 174 -4.56 6.30 -18.99
N ARG A 175 -3.77 5.34 -18.53
CA ARG A 175 -4.21 4.19 -17.75
C ARG A 175 -3.56 4.21 -16.35
N ALA A 176 -2.89 5.29 -15.98
CA ALA A 176 -2.17 5.40 -14.69
C ALA A 176 -3.05 5.85 -13.50
N ILE A 177 -4.29 6.31 -13.74
CA ILE A 177 -5.34 6.41 -12.70
C ILE A 177 -5.89 4.99 -12.33
N ILE A 178 -5.26 3.92 -12.82
CA ILE A 178 -5.59 2.55 -12.42
C ILE A 178 -4.75 2.14 -11.19
N ALA A 179 -3.80 2.95 -10.70
CA ALA A 179 -2.99 2.56 -9.53
C ALA A 179 -3.83 2.12 -8.29
N PRO A 180 -4.90 2.83 -7.89
CA PRO A 180 -5.80 2.34 -6.84
C PRO A 180 -6.46 1.01 -7.19
N TYR A 181 -6.87 0.84 -8.45
CA TYR A 181 -7.50 -0.36 -8.97
C TYR A 181 -6.54 -1.56 -9.05
N LEU A 182 -5.25 -1.33 -9.36
CA LEU A 182 -4.18 -2.34 -9.38
C LEU A 182 -3.81 -2.77 -7.96
N ALA A 183 -3.79 -1.83 -7.02
CA ALA A 183 -3.46 -2.10 -5.62
C ALA A 183 -4.61 -2.78 -4.87
N LEU A 184 -5.86 -2.58 -5.29
CA LEU A 184 -7.05 -3.04 -4.57
C LEU A 184 -7.05 -4.56 -4.30
N PRO A 185 -6.78 -5.47 -5.27
CA PRO A 185 -6.72 -6.91 -5.01
C PRO A 185 -5.50 -7.35 -4.19
N LYS A 186 -4.54 -6.44 -3.93
CA LYS A 186 -3.38 -6.71 -3.07
C LYS A 186 -3.67 -6.29 -1.63
N ILE A 187 -4.29 -5.12 -1.48
CA ILE A 187 -4.65 -4.56 -0.18
C ILE A 187 -5.89 -5.23 0.38
N PHE A 188 -6.84 -5.62 -0.46
CA PHE A 188 -8.08 -6.31 -0.11
C PHE A 188 -8.16 -7.64 -0.88
N PRO A 189 -7.65 -8.75 -0.32
CA PRO A 189 -7.65 -10.05 -0.99
C PRO A 189 -9.03 -10.75 -1.01
N GLU A 190 -10.03 -10.21 -0.31
CA GLU A 190 -11.38 -10.78 -0.25
C GLU A 190 -12.24 -10.33 -1.46
N PRO A 191 -13.17 -11.18 -1.95
CA PRO A 191 -14.04 -10.84 -3.07
C PRO A 191 -15.02 -9.73 -2.67
N ASP A 192 -14.70 -8.50 -3.05
CA ASP A 192 -15.52 -7.33 -2.76
C ASP A 192 -16.69 -7.15 -3.74
N VAL A 193 -17.86 -6.83 -3.20
CA VAL A 193 -19.08 -6.47 -3.95
C VAL A 193 -18.81 -5.16 -4.70
N ARG A 194 -19.17 -5.06 -5.98
CA ARG A 194 -18.81 -3.92 -6.88
C ARG A 194 -19.04 -2.51 -6.31
N HIS A 195 -20.00 -2.32 -5.40
CA HIS A 195 -20.27 -1.03 -4.73
C HIS A 195 -19.20 -0.61 -3.71
N THR A 196 -18.49 -1.54 -3.06
CA THR A 196 -17.38 -1.21 -2.14
C THR A 196 -16.09 -0.86 -2.89
N PHE A 197 -15.98 -1.26 -4.17
CA PHE A 197 -14.76 -1.09 -4.96
C PHE A 197 -14.45 0.38 -5.28
N ALA A 198 -15.45 1.17 -5.69
CA ALA A 198 -15.25 2.60 -5.97
C ALA A 198 -14.88 3.39 -4.70
N ALA A 199 -15.58 3.13 -3.58
CA ALA A 199 -15.28 3.76 -2.30
C ALA A 199 -13.87 3.40 -1.78
N LYS A 200 -13.47 2.13 -1.89
CA LYS A 200 -12.12 1.66 -1.55
C LYS A 200 -11.05 2.31 -2.43
N SER A 201 -11.27 2.38 -3.74
CA SER A 201 -10.35 3.06 -4.68
C SER A 201 -10.17 4.53 -4.34
N MET A 202 -11.22 5.24 -3.91
CA MET A 202 -11.11 6.63 -3.47
C MET A 202 -10.29 6.77 -2.19
N VAL A 203 -10.47 5.89 -1.21
CA VAL A 203 -9.63 5.89 0.01
C VAL A 203 -8.18 5.57 -0.34
N LEU A 204 -7.93 4.60 -1.22
CA LEU A 204 -6.57 4.27 -1.67
C LEU A 204 -5.92 5.42 -2.44
N LEU A 205 -6.68 6.16 -3.24
CA LEU A 205 -6.18 7.35 -3.92
C LEU A 205 -5.74 8.40 -2.90
N GLU A 206 -6.57 8.72 -1.92
CA GLU A 206 -6.22 9.65 -0.83
C GLU A 206 -4.98 9.16 -0.06
N LEU A 207 -4.92 7.86 0.26
CA LEU A 207 -3.78 7.23 0.90
C LEU A 207 -2.49 7.44 0.10
N PHE A 208 -2.54 7.25 -1.22
CA PHE A 208 -1.39 7.47 -2.09
C PHE A 208 -0.98 8.94 -2.13
N LEU A 209 -1.94 9.86 -2.28
CA LEU A 209 -1.64 11.29 -2.31
C LEU A 209 -0.94 11.75 -1.02
N LEU A 210 -1.34 11.20 0.13
CA LEU A 210 -0.84 11.49 1.46
C LEU A 210 0.38 10.65 1.89
N ALA A 211 0.82 9.69 1.07
CA ALA A 211 1.90 8.77 1.45
C ALA A 211 3.26 9.46 1.72
N ASN A 212 3.43 10.72 1.32
CA ASN A 212 4.60 11.52 1.68
C ASN A 212 4.68 11.80 3.20
N LEU A 213 3.55 11.83 3.90
CA LEU A 213 3.47 12.07 5.34
C LEU A 213 4.04 10.90 6.17
N LEU A 214 4.23 9.71 5.59
CA LEU A 214 4.86 8.57 6.29
C LEU A 214 6.33 8.83 6.66
N ASN A 215 6.99 9.78 6.00
CA ASN A 215 8.35 10.19 6.35
C ASN A 215 8.37 11.35 7.37
N ASP A 216 7.21 11.90 7.72
CA ASP A 216 7.05 13.04 8.63
C ASP A 216 5.91 12.75 9.63
N PRO A 217 6.20 11.98 10.70
CA PRO A 217 5.18 11.61 11.69
C PRO A 217 4.55 12.82 12.39
N GLN A 218 5.30 13.92 12.53
CA GLN A 218 4.78 15.15 13.13
C GLN A 218 3.78 15.83 12.18
N GLY A 219 4.16 16.02 10.92
CA GLY A 219 3.26 16.55 9.90
C GLY A 219 2.01 15.69 9.69
N LEU A 220 2.14 14.36 9.77
CA LEU A 220 1.00 13.45 9.74
C LEU A 220 0.02 13.69 10.90
N ALA A 221 0.53 13.83 12.11
CA ALA A 221 -0.28 14.09 13.30
C ALA A 221 -0.99 15.44 13.21
N GLU A 222 -0.32 16.48 12.73
CA GLU A 222 -0.89 17.81 12.54
C GLU A 222 -2.00 17.82 11.48
N GLU A 223 -1.77 17.18 10.32
CA GLU A 223 -2.79 17.04 9.27
C GLU A 223 -4.00 16.25 9.77
N LEU A 224 -3.78 15.16 10.52
CA LEU A 224 -4.87 14.37 11.11
C LEU A 224 -5.69 15.20 12.11
N GLN A 225 -5.03 15.98 12.97
CA GLN A 225 -5.69 16.87 13.92
C GLN A 225 -6.50 17.96 13.21
N ARG A 226 -5.93 18.57 12.17
CA ARG A 226 -6.60 19.58 11.35
C ARG A 226 -7.84 19.00 10.66
N ALA A 227 -7.70 17.87 9.99
CA ALA A 227 -8.81 17.19 9.31
C ALA A 227 -9.92 16.76 10.30
N CYS A 228 -9.55 16.33 11.52
CA CYS A 228 -10.53 16.05 12.57
C CYS A 228 -11.29 17.30 13.02
N ALA A 229 -10.59 18.43 13.21
CA ALA A 229 -11.19 19.68 13.64
C ALA A 229 -12.15 20.24 12.58
N GLU A 230 -11.73 20.24 11.32
CA GLU A 230 -12.54 20.64 10.17
C GLU A 230 -13.81 19.78 10.06
N PHE A 231 -13.67 18.46 10.15
CA PHE A 231 -14.83 17.56 10.09
C PHE A 231 -15.82 17.84 11.21
N ARG A 232 -15.36 18.02 12.46
CA ARG A 232 -16.22 18.38 13.61
C ARG A 232 -16.93 19.72 13.46
N ALA A 233 -16.34 20.66 12.72
CA ALA A 233 -16.95 21.96 12.44
C ALA A 233 -18.10 21.88 11.42
N THR A 234 -18.13 20.86 10.55
CA THR A 234 -19.17 20.67 9.54
C THR A 234 -20.50 20.14 10.12
N PRO A 235 -21.65 20.39 9.45
CA PRO A 235 -22.96 19.88 9.90
C PRO A 235 -23.00 18.35 10.03
N ALA A 236 -22.28 17.63 9.16
CA ALA A 236 -22.15 16.18 9.21
C ALA A 236 -21.39 15.69 10.46
N GLY A 237 -20.38 16.44 10.91
CA GLY A 237 -19.67 16.17 12.17
C GLY A 237 -20.46 16.55 13.43
N LYS A 238 -21.36 17.54 13.34
CA LYS A 238 -22.22 17.99 14.46
C LYS A 238 -23.42 17.07 14.74
N GLN A 239 -23.85 16.27 13.77
CA GLN A 239 -24.98 15.35 13.89
C GLN A 239 -24.63 13.98 14.49
N GLN A 240 -23.36 13.70 14.77
CA GLN A 240 -22.95 12.45 15.41
C GLN A 240 -22.78 12.66 16.93
N PRO A 241 -23.61 12.01 17.78
CA PRO A 241 -23.50 12.15 19.23
C PRO A 241 -22.19 11.57 19.80
#